data_AF-A0A1S4LS69-F1
#
_entry.id   AF-A0A1S4LS69-F1
#
_cell.length_a   1.000
_cell.length_b   1.000
_cell.length_c   1.000
_cell.angle_alpha   90.00
_cell.angle_beta   90.00
_cell.angle_gamma   90.00
#
_symmetry.space_group_name_H-M   'P 1'
#
loop_
_entity.id
_entity.type
_entity.pdbx_description
1 polymer ?
#
loop_
_entity_poly.entity_id
_entity_poly.type
_entity_poly.pdbx_seq_one_letter_code
_entity_poly.pdbx_strand_id
1 'polypeptide(L)'
;HEQEKTASFCIERFKDCDKDFAAYTGLPSYQHFTALTAFLDPREGGCNVLRTECVGGAGASSGRNRKLTMENELFLVLVRLRLSLFEHNLAHRFCIAQSNVSRICSSWINFMYLNLTTLPLWAPREAIDATMPCVFSKKYPTTRV
;
A
#
# COMPACT_ATOMS: atom_id res chain seq x y z
N HIS A 1 35.51 -7.68 3.07
CA HIS A 1 34.06 -7.56 3.28
C HIS A 1 33.47 -6.87 2.07
N GLU A 2 33.06 -7.70 1.12
CA GLU A 2 32.62 -7.32 -0.22
C GLU A 2 31.31 -6.53 -0.14
N GLN A 3 31.36 -5.28 -0.59
CA GLN A 3 30.16 -4.49 -0.83
C GLN A 3 29.55 -5.03 -2.12
N GLU A 4 28.63 -5.98 -2.00
CA GLU A 4 27.70 -6.28 -3.08
C GLU A 4 26.97 -4.98 -3.43
N LYS A 5 27.22 -4.51 -4.66
CA LYS A 5 26.54 -3.39 -5.28
C LYS A 5 25.06 -3.79 -5.40
N THR A 6 24.29 -3.53 -4.35
CA THR A 6 22.91 -3.99 -4.17
C THR A 6 22.10 -3.50 -5.35
N ALA A 7 21.71 -4.42 -6.25
CA ALA A 7 20.71 -4.13 -7.27
C ALA A 7 19.49 -3.55 -6.53
N SER A 8 19.12 -2.31 -6.86
CA SER A 8 18.10 -1.56 -6.13
C SER A 8 16.85 -2.43 -5.99
N PHE A 9 16.38 -2.62 -4.76
CA PHE A 9 15.15 -3.35 -4.53
C PHE A 9 14.00 -2.46 -5.03
N CYS A 10 13.54 -2.70 -6.26
CA CYS A 10 12.58 -1.88 -6.97
C CYS A 10 11.63 -2.74 -7.81
N ILE A 11 10.51 -2.17 -8.24
CA ILE A 11 9.45 -2.88 -8.94
C ILE A 11 9.92 -3.47 -10.27
N GLU A 12 10.83 -2.78 -10.96
CA GLU A 12 11.38 -3.17 -12.25
C GLU A 12 12.16 -4.49 -12.17
N ARG A 13 12.65 -4.85 -10.98
CA ARG A 13 13.34 -6.13 -10.73
C ARG A 13 12.39 -7.31 -10.65
N PHE A 14 11.16 -7.11 -10.18
CA PHE A 14 10.22 -8.19 -9.85
C PHE A 14 9.04 -8.29 -10.82
N LYS A 15 8.81 -7.27 -11.64
CA LYS A 15 7.64 -7.20 -12.54
C LYS A 15 7.51 -8.36 -13.54
N ASP A 16 8.63 -9.01 -13.88
CA ASP A 16 8.67 -10.10 -14.88
C ASP A 16 8.58 -11.50 -14.25
N CYS A 17 8.51 -11.61 -12.91
CA CYS A 17 8.42 -12.89 -12.19
C CYS A 17 7.23 -12.91 -11.24
N ASP A 18 6.10 -13.49 -11.67
CA ASP A 18 4.87 -13.54 -10.88
C ASP A 18 5.04 -14.21 -9.51
N LYS A 19 5.89 -15.25 -9.42
CA LYS A 19 6.14 -15.96 -8.16
C LYS A 19 6.80 -15.04 -7.13
N ASP A 20 7.85 -14.33 -7.54
CA ASP A 20 8.54 -13.39 -6.65
C ASP A 20 7.67 -12.18 -6.36
N PHE A 21 6.96 -11.67 -7.37
CA PHE A 21 6.05 -10.55 -7.23
C PHE A 21 4.95 -10.85 -6.19
N ALA A 22 4.34 -12.02 -6.25
CA ALA A 22 3.35 -12.48 -5.28
C ALA A 22 3.93 -12.72 -3.89
N ALA A 23 5.16 -13.25 -3.79
CA ALA A 23 5.83 -13.42 -2.51
C ALA A 23 6.06 -12.09 -1.79
N TYR A 24 6.43 -11.05 -2.54
CA TYR A 24 6.74 -9.73 -1.98
C TYR A 24 5.50 -8.85 -1.78
N THR A 25 4.59 -8.78 -2.74
CA THR A 25 3.45 -7.84 -2.71
C THR A 25 2.14 -8.48 -2.27
N GLY A 26 2.02 -9.80 -2.37
CA GLY A 26 0.76 -10.53 -2.23
C GLY A 26 -0.14 -10.45 -3.46
N LEU A 27 0.22 -9.68 -4.50
CA LEU A 27 -0.54 -9.59 -5.74
C LEU A 27 -0.14 -10.69 -6.72
N PRO A 28 -1.07 -11.26 -7.51
CA PRO A 28 -0.75 -12.37 -8.40
C PRO A 28 0.27 -12.07 -9.50
N SER A 29 0.30 -10.82 -10.01
CA SER A 29 1.23 -10.40 -11.07
C SER A 29 1.37 -8.88 -11.12
N TYR A 30 2.33 -8.39 -11.91
CA TYR A 30 2.48 -6.96 -12.17
C TYR A 30 1.25 -6.32 -12.82
N GLN A 31 0.47 -7.08 -13.61
CA GLN A 31 -0.79 -6.58 -14.17
C GLN A 31 -1.79 -6.19 -13.09
N HIS A 32 -1.89 -6.99 -12.02
CA HIS A 32 -2.75 -6.68 -10.87
C HIS A 32 -2.24 -5.45 -10.11
N PHE A 33 -0.92 -5.27 -10.03
CA PHE A 33 -0.33 -4.05 -9.49
C PHE A 33 -0.70 -2.82 -10.31
N THR A 34 -0.63 -2.90 -11.64
CA THR A 34 -1.04 -1.79 -12.51
C THR A 34 -2.53 -1.51 -12.40
N ALA A 35 -3.37 -2.54 -12.30
CA ALA A 35 -4.81 -2.38 -12.10
C ALA A 35 -5.12 -1.71 -10.75
N LEU A 36 -4.44 -2.12 -9.67
CA LEU A 36 -4.55 -1.49 -8.37
C LEU A 36 -4.09 -0.02 -8.43
N THR A 37 -2.97 0.25 -9.07
CA THR A 37 -2.43 1.61 -9.21
C THR A 37 -3.38 2.50 -10.01
N ALA A 38 -4.01 1.97 -11.05
CA ALA A 38 -5.04 2.66 -11.82
C ALA A 38 -6.33 2.89 -11.02
N PHE A 39 -6.78 1.90 -10.23
CA PHE A 39 -7.92 2.04 -9.34
C PHE A 39 -7.70 3.12 -8.26
N LEU A 40 -6.49 3.15 -7.70
CA LEU A 40 -6.11 4.16 -6.73
C LEU A 40 -5.95 5.56 -7.35
N ASP A 41 -6.03 5.69 -8.68
CA ASP A 41 -5.77 6.87 -9.51
C ASP A 41 -5.03 8.02 -8.80
N PRO A 42 -3.71 7.88 -8.64
CA PRO A 42 -2.92 8.94 -8.04
C PRO A 42 -2.77 10.18 -8.92
N ARG A 43 -3.29 10.20 -10.16
CA ARG A 43 -3.02 11.23 -11.16
C ARG A 43 -4.10 12.33 -11.23
N GLU A 44 -5.38 12.02 -11.05
CA GLU A 44 -6.46 13.02 -11.24
C GLU A 44 -6.70 13.94 -10.03
N GLY A 45 -5.96 13.72 -8.95
CA GLY A 45 -5.90 14.64 -7.82
C GLY A 45 -4.54 14.59 -7.21
N GLY A 46 -3.56 15.30 -7.80
CA GLY A 46 -2.18 15.48 -7.32
C GLY A 46 -2.02 16.06 -5.90
N CYS A 47 -2.98 15.83 -5.01
CA CYS A 47 -2.93 16.00 -3.58
C CYS A 47 -2.43 14.70 -2.90
N ASN A 48 -1.17 14.75 -2.48
CA ASN A 48 -0.83 14.52 -1.07
C ASN A 48 -0.84 13.09 -0.53
N VAL A 49 -0.33 12.08 -1.24
CA VAL A 49 0.19 10.92 -0.48
C VAL A 49 1.18 11.45 0.60
N LEU A 50 2.00 12.47 0.27
CA LEU A 50 2.95 13.10 1.22
C LEU A 50 2.55 14.47 1.85
N ARG A 51 1.31 15.00 1.73
CA ARG A 51 0.91 16.23 2.49
C ARG A 51 -0.20 16.03 3.52
N THR A 52 -0.32 14.86 4.14
CA THR A 52 -1.18 14.71 5.34
C THR A 52 -0.64 15.47 6.57
N GLU A 53 0.39 16.30 6.41
CA GLU A 53 0.88 17.22 7.43
C GLU A 53 1.16 18.61 6.82
N CYS A 54 0.11 19.30 6.40
CA CYS A 54 0.16 20.76 6.19
C CYS A 54 -1.02 21.41 6.91
N VAL A 55 -0.96 21.44 8.24
CA VAL A 55 -1.56 22.54 8.99
C VAL A 55 -0.59 23.72 8.83
N GLY A 56 -0.86 24.59 7.86
CA GLY A 56 -0.21 25.89 7.70
C GLY A 56 0.88 25.97 6.62
N GLY A 57 0.71 26.90 5.68
CA GLY A 57 1.79 27.41 4.84
C GLY A 57 1.51 27.31 3.34
N ALA A 58 0.94 28.39 2.79
CA ALA A 58 0.97 28.66 1.36
C ALA A 58 2.42 28.84 0.88
N GLY A 59 2.80 28.18 -0.22
CA GLY A 59 4.12 28.34 -0.80
C GLY A 59 4.39 27.31 -1.88
N ALA A 60 4.13 27.69 -3.13
CA ALA A 60 4.65 26.99 -4.30
C ALA A 60 6.18 26.89 -4.18
N SER A 61 6.71 25.68 -4.02
CA SER A 61 8.13 25.42 -4.20
C SER A 61 8.31 24.02 -4.77
N SER A 62 9.09 23.99 -5.85
CA SER A 62 9.46 22.82 -6.65
C SER A 62 9.78 21.62 -5.75
N GLY A 63 9.02 20.54 -5.93
CA GLY A 63 9.02 19.39 -5.04
C GLY A 63 10.41 18.78 -4.87
N ARG A 64 10.83 18.65 -3.61
CA ARG A 64 12.01 17.89 -3.17
C ARG A 64 12.15 16.62 -4.02
N ASN A 65 13.28 16.47 -4.74
CA ASN A 65 13.59 15.30 -5.58
C ASN A 65 13.17 14.01 -4.86
N ARG A 66 12.06 13.40 -5.28
CA ARG A 66 11.59 12.15 -4.69
C ARG A 66 12.61 11.08 -5.07
N LYS A 67 13.24 10.45 -4.08
CA LYS A 67 14.21 9.37 -4.31
C LYS A 67 13.57 8.12 -4.94
N LEU A 68 12.26 7.98 -4.82
CA LEU A 68 11.49 6.86 -5.39
C LEU A 68 10.39 7.39 -6.31
N THR A 69 10.11 6.61 -7.35
CA THR A 69 8.91 6.79 -8.17
C THR A 69 7.68 6.36 -7.38
N MET A 70 6.51 6.86 -7.79
CA MET A 70 5.24 6.55 -7.12
C MET A 70 4.94 5.05 -7.08
N GLU A 71 5.23 4.34 -8.17
CA GLU A 71 5.08 2.88 -8.24
C GLU A 71 5.99 2.16 -7.24
N ASN A 72 7.24 2.64 -7.09
CA ASN A 72 8.18 2.07 -6.13
C ASN A 72 7.80 2.38 -4.67
N GLU A 73 7.15 3.52 -4.40
CA GLU A 73 6.59 3.81 -3.08
C GLU A 73 5.43 2.87 -2.73
N LEU A 74 4.48 2.67 -3.67
CA LEU A 74 3.39 1.71 -3.48
C LEU A 74 3.93 0.29 -3.30
N PHE A 75 4.91 -0.10 -4.12
CA PHE A 75 5.59 -1.40 -4.01
C PHE A 75 6.21 -1.59 -2.60
N LEU A 76 6.91 -0.57 -2.08
CA LEU A 76 7.47 -0.60 -0.73
C LEU A 76 6.38 -0.85 0.33
N VAL A 77 5.24 -0.18 0.20
CA VAL A 77 4.13 -0.29 1.17
C VAL A 77 3.51 -1.68 1.10
N LEU A 78 3.27 -2.22 -0.10
CA LEU A 78 2.76 -3.58 -0.27
C LEU A 78 3.73 -4.62 0.32
N VAL A 79 5.03 -4.45 0.12
CA VAL A 79 6.07 -5.30 0.72
C VAL A 79 6.00 -5.26 2.25
N ARG A 80 5.82 -4.07 2.83
CA ARG A 80 5.65 -3.92 4.28
C ARG A 80 4.39 -4.60 4.78
N LEU A 81 3.26 -4.43 4.10
CA LEU A 81 1.99 -5.03 4.50
C LEU A 81 2.02 -6.56 4.40
N ARG A 82 2.64 -7.11 3.35
CA ARG A 82 2.70 -8.55 3.10
C ARG A 82 3.67 -9.30 4.00
N LEU A 83 4.84 -8.72 4.26
CA LEU A 83 5.94 -9.36 4.97
C LEU A 83 6.17 -8.83 6.39
N SER A 84 5.44 -7.79 6.80
CA SER A 84 5.57 -7.12 8.10
C SER A 84 7.01 -6.72 8.46
N LEU A 85 7.80 -6.33 7.44
CA LEU A 85 9.22 -5.99 7.62
C LEU A 85 9.42 -4.72 8.45
N PHE A 86 10.47 -4.74 9.28
CA PHE A 86 10.94 -3.56 10.00
C PHE A 86 11.37 -2.45 9.05
N GLU A 87 11.13 -1.20 9.44
CA GLU A 87 11.44 -0.02 8.62
C GLU A 87 12.94 0.09 8.32
N HIS A 88 13.80 -0.35 9.24
CA HIS A 88 15.25 -0.39 9.05
C HIS A 88 15.66 -1.30 7.88
N ASN A 89 15.03 -2.48 7.76
CA ASN A 89 15.31 -3.40 6.66
C ASN A 89 14.83 -2.83 5.31
N LEU A 90 13.67 -2.18 5.30
CA LEU A 90 13.16 -1.50 4.11
C LEU A 90 14.06 -0.33 3.70
N ALA A 91 14.53 0.45 4.67
CA ALA A 91 15.47 1.56 4.43
C ALA A 91 16.74 1.09 3.73
N HIS A 92 17.31 -0.03 4.20
CA HIS A 92 18.50 -0.63 3.60
C HIS A 92 18.21 -1.17 2.18
N ARG A 93 17.09 -1.88 1.97
CA ARG A 93 16.74 -2.46 0.67
C ARG A 93 16.47 -1.40 -0.41
N PHE A 94 15.76 -0.34 -0.05
CA PHE A 94 15.37 0.75 -0.96
C PHE A 94 16.38 1.91 -0.98
N CYS A 95 17.49 1.81 -0.26
CA CYS A 95 18.54 2.85 -0.18
C CYS A 95 18.01 4.25 0.19
N ILE A 96 17.04 4.30 1.11
CA ILE A 96 16.45 5.54 1.62
C ILE A 96 16.55 5.61 3.14
N ALA A 97 16.47 6.82 3.71
CA ALA A 97 16.46 6.97 5.16
C ALA A 97 15.20 6.33 5.78
N GLN A 98 15.34 5.71 6.95
CA GLN A 98 14.22 5.11 7.69
C GLN A 98 13.06 6.08 7.92
N SER A 99 13.36 7.36 8.19
CA SER A 99 12.34 8.39 8.33
C SER A 99 11.55 8.67 7.06
N ASN A 100 12.07 8.35 5.86
CA ASN A 100 11.28 8.40 4.63
C ASN A 100 10.40 7.15 4.49
N VAL A 101 10.90 5.96 4.85
CA VAL A 101 10.10 4.72 4.87
C VAL A 101 8.86 4.90 5.72
N SER A 102 9.01 5.40 6.95
CA SER A 102 7.90 5.58 7.89
C SER A 102 6.84 6.56 7.35
N ARG A 103 7.30 7.70 6.78
CA ARG A 103 6.41 8.67 6.13
C ARG A 103 5.67 8.04 4.95
N ILE A 104 6.39 7.42 4.01
CA ILE A 104 5.81 6.74 2.84
C ILE A 104 4.74 5.73 3.29
N CYS A 105 5.06 4.89 4.28
CA CYS A 105 4.12 3.89 4.78
C CYS A 105 2.85 4.52 5.35
N SER A 106 2.98 5.47 6.26
CA SER A 106 1.83 6.13 6.91
C SER A 106 0.93 6.83 5.89
N SER A 107 1.57 7.59 5.00
CA SER A 107 0.96 8.28 3.87
C SER A 107 0.14 7.38 2.96
N TRP A 108 0.75 6.31 2.44
CA TRP A 108 0.09 5.38 1.53
C TRP A 108 -0.97 4.54 2.22
N ILE A 109 -0.78 4.13 3.47
CA ILE A 109 -1.79 3.39 4.22
C ILE A 109 -3.05 4.25 4.42
N ASN A 110 -2.89 5.52 4.82
CA ASN A 110 -4.02 6.44 4.94
C ASN A 110 -4.73 6.66 3.60
N PHE A 111 -3.96 6.84 2.53
CA PHE A 111 -4.50 7.01 1.18
C PHE A 111 -5.26 5.76 0.70
N MET A 112 -4.69 4.57 0.87
CA MET A 112 -5.35 3.31 0.51
C MET A 112 -6.59 3.07 1.37
N TYR A 113 -6.56 3.42 2.65
CA TYR A 113 -7.75 3.31 3.51
C TYR A 113 -8.92 4.14 2.97
N LEU A 114 -8.68 5.39 2.56
CA LEU A 114 -9.72 6.26 2.02
C LEU A 114 -10.27 5.75 0.66
N ASN A 115 -9.41 5.21 -0.19
CA ASN A 115 -9.84 4.74 -1.52
C ASN A 115 -10.45 3.34 -1.47
N LEU A 116 -9.89 2.41 -0.70
CA LEU A 116 -10.38 1.02 -0.63
C LEU A 116 -11.67 0.90 0.19
N THR A 117 -11.97 1.84 1.10
CA THR A 117 -13.26 1.87 1.80
C THR A 117 -14.44 2.24 0.90
N THR A 118 -14.18 2.76 -0.31
CA THR A 118 -15.23 2.93 -1.33
C THR A 118 -15.72 1.61 -1.89
N LEU A 119 -14.89 0.56 -1.82
CA LEU A 119 -15.30 -0.78 -2.20
C LEU A 119 -16.24 -1.33 -1.10
N PRO A 120 -17.35 -2.00 -1.47
CA PRO A 120 -18.20 -2.67 -0.52
C PRO A 120 -17.47 -3.90 0.05
N LEU A 121 -16.61 -3.68 1.05
CA LEU A 121 -15.79 -4.72 1.69
C LEU A 121 -16.65 -5.75 2.43
N TRP A 122 -17.82 -5.32 2.89
CA TRP A 122 -18.76 -6.16 3.63
C TRP A 122 -19.96 -6.46 2.76
N ALA A 123 -20.34 -7.74 2.70
CA ALA A 123 -21.59 -8.14 2.09
C ALA A 123 -22.76 -7.31 2.66
N PRO A 124 -23.79 -7.02 1.84
CA PRO A 124 -24.97 -6.33 2.31
C PRO A 124 -25.61 -7.12 3.45
N ARG A 125 -26.28 -6.41 4.35
CA ARG A 125 -26.79 -7.00 5.59
C ARG A 125 -27.73 -8.17 5.30
N GLU A 126 -28.54 -8.07 4.25
CA GLU A 126 -29.47 -9.14 3.88
C GLU A 126 -28.75 -10.43 3.48
N ALA A 127 -27.62 -10.34 2.77
CA ALA A 127 -26.85 -11.51 2.36
C ALA A 127 -26.18 -12.21 3.55
N ILE A 128 -25.71 -11.43 4.52
CA ILE A 128 -25.12 -11.95 5.76
C ILE A 128 -26.19 -12.64 6.60
N ASP A 129 -27.34 -12.00 6.80
CA ASP A 129 -28.43 -12.57 7.60
C ASP A 129 -29.01 -13.84 6.93
N ALA A 130 -29.10 -13.87 5.58
CA ALA A 130 -29.56 -15.05 4.83
C ALA A 130 -28.61 -16.26 4.94
N THR A 131 -27.30 -16.02 5.09
CA THR A 131 -26.29 -17.08 5.24
C THR A 131 -25.92 -17.35 6.69
N MET A 132 -26.54 -16.65 7.65
CA MET A 132 -26.21 -16.75 9.07
C MET A 132 -26.68 -18.07 9.68
N PRO A 133 -25.78 -18.88 10.27
CA PRO A 133 -26.19 -20.09 10.97
C PRO A 133 -27.13 -19.77 12.15
N CYS A 134 -28.22 -20.55 12.32
CA CYS A 134 -29.24 -20.27 13.34
C CYS A 134 -28.71 -20.21 14.78
N VAL A 135 -27.63 -20.92 15.08
CA VAL A 135 -26.99 -20.89 16.42
C VAL A 135 -26.27 -19.56 16.65
N PHE A 136 -25.70 -18.99 15.59
CA PHE A 136 -24.98 -17.73 15.63
C PHE A 136 -25.94 -16.55 15.67
N SER A 137 -27.01 -16.56 14.87
CA SER A 137 -28.01 -15.47 14.89
C SER A 137 -28.71 -15.32 16.24
N LYS A 138 -28.95 -16.42 16.97
CA LYS A 138 -29.53 -16.37 18.32
C LYS A 138 -28.60 -15.76 19.36
N LYS A 139 -27.29 -16.01 19.25
CA LYS A 139 -26.30 -15.59 20.25
C LYS A 139 -25.69 -14.23 19.92
N TYR A 140 -25.58 -13.90 18.64
CA TYR A 140 -24.94 -12.70 18.12
C TYR A 140 -25.71 -12.11 16.92
N PRO A 141 -26.96 -11.65 17.15
CA PRO A 141 -27.83 -11.18 16.07
C PRO A 141 -27.30 -9.93 15.35
N THR A 142 -26.40 -9.16 15.96
CA THR A 142 -25.85 -7.94 15.35
C THR A 142 -24.56 -8.17 14.58
N THR A 143 -23.94 -9.35 14.70
CA THR A 143 -22.62 -9.59 14.10
C THR A 143 -22.69 -9.62 12.58
N ARG A 144 -21.72 -8.98 11.93
CA ARG A 144 -21.45 -9.09 10.50
C ARG A 144 -20.20 -9.95 10.36
N VAL A 145 -20.33 -11.18 9.88
CA VAL A 145 -19.21 -12.07 9.56
C VAL A 145 -19.04 -12.14 8.05
#